data_AF-A0A7C5P8C5-F1
#
_entry.id   AF-A0A7C5P8C5-F1
#
_cell.length_a   1.000
_cell.length_b   1.000
_cell.length_c   1.000
_cell.angle_alpha   90.00
_cell.angle_beta   90.00
_cell.angle_gamma   90.00
#
_symmetry.space_group_name_H-M   'P 1'
#
loop_
_entity.id
_entity.type
_entity.pdbx_description
1 polymer ?
#
loop_
_entity_poly.entity_id
_entity_poly.type
_entity_poly.pdbx_seq_one_letter_code
_entity_poly.pdbx_strand_id
1 'polypeptide(L)'
;LELTSEPLWVDLHLDAPLGAGFGASGASILAALSAANHMLGLSLTCNEIATMAHRAEVVGRTGLGDVAAQVTGGVVLRIKEGIPPHGRVVQIPTKSVPVSWACFGEISTAAVLENVAVRKRILRAGRSCLKKLLDRPTLENFMLESRRFTEEVGLAGESVVDAIETAEASGVVAAQAMLGDTVFAIGENLFSEFENSGTSQINHTGVVLLK
;
A
#
# COMPACT_ATOMS: atom_id res chain seq x y z
N LEU A 1 -18.64 14.57 4.01
CA LEU A 1 -17.66 15.02 3.01
C LEU A 1 -18.48 15.21 1.76
N GLU A 2 -18.77 16.45 1.40
CA GLU A 2 -19.60 16.78 0.24
C GLU A 2 -18.81 17.77 -0.60
N LEU A 3 -18.52 17.42 -1.85
CA LEU A 3 -17.80 18.27 -2.80
C LEU A 3 -18.75 19.18 -3.58
N THR A 4 -19.97 18.70 -3.83
CA THR A 4 -21.02 19.38 -4.58
C THR A 4 -22.36 18.73 -4.23
N SER A 5 -23.45 19.49 -4.36
CA SER A 5 -24.82 18.99 -4.25
C SER A 5 -25.34 18.38 -5.56
N GLU A 6 -24.65 18.63 -6.68
CA GLU A 6 -24.99 18.08 -8.00
C GLU A 6 -24.42 16.67 -8.17
N PRO A 7 -25.15 15.75 -8.83
CA PRO A 7 -24.66 14.39 -9.04
C PRO A 7 -23.44 14.38 -9.98
N LEU A 8 -22.43 13.59 -9.60
CA LEU A 8 -21.25 13.32 -10.42
C LEU A 8 -21.14 11.83 -10.73
N TRP A 9 -20.73 11.53 -11.96
CA TRP A 9 -20.36 10.19 -12.38
C TRP A 9 -18.84 10.08 -12.44
N VAL A 10 -18.28 9.02 -11.87
CA VAL A 10 -16.84 8.77 -11.86
C VAL A 10 -16.61 7.35 -12.35
N ASP A 11 -15.94 7.22 -13.49
CA ASP A 11 -15.48 5.95 -14.03
C ASP A 11 -14.05 5.68 -13.53
N LEU A 12 -13.87 4.54 -12.86
CA LEU A 12 -12.59 4.14 -12.28
C LEU A 12 -12.06 2.90 -12.99
N HIS A 13 -10.79 2.97 -13.40
CA HIS A 13 -10.04 1.86 -13.97
C HIS A 13 -8.89 1.51 -13.03
N LEU A 14 -8.71 0.22 -12.77
CA LEU A 14 -7.70 -0.29 -11.85
C LEU A 14 -6.85 -1.33 -12.58
N ASP A 15 -5.53 -1.11 -12.56
CA ASP A 15 -4.55 -2.04 -13.12
C ASP A 15 -4.10 -3.11 -12.09
N ALA A 16 -4.65 -3.05 -10.87
CA ALA A 16 -4.36 -3.99 -9.80
C ALA A 16 -5.68 -4.50 -9.17
N PRO A 17 -5.71 -5.76 -8.68
CA PRO A 17 -6.90 -6.32 -8.05
C PRO A 17 -7.33 -5.52 -6.80
N LEU A 18 -8.65 -5.36 -6.64
CA LEU A 18 -9.24 -4.84 -5.40
C LEU A 18 -9.07 -5.86 -4.27
N GLY A 19 -8.97 -5.40 -3.02
CA GLY A 19 -8.86 -6.28 -1.84
C GLY A 19 -7.55 -7.05 -1.69
N ALA A 20 -6.63 -6.94 -2.66
CA ALA A 20 -5.38 -7.69 -2.72
C ALA A 20 -4.17 -6.97 -2.07
N GLY A 21 -4.41 -6.06 -1.12
CA GLY A 21 -3.31 -5.38 -0.39
C GLY A 21 -2.56 -4.29 -1.16
N PHE A 22 -3.03 -3.89 -2.35
CA PHE A 22 -2.42 -2.80 -3.16
C PHE A 22 -2.84 -1.38 -2.75
N GLY A 23 -3.76 -1.23 -1.79
CA GLY A 23 -4.31 0.09 -1.41
C GLY A 23 -5.20 0.71 -2.49
N ALA A 24 -5.79 -0.11 -3.37
CA ALA A 24 -6.60 0.34 -4.51
C ALA A 24 -7.82 1.20 -4.10
N SER A 25 -8.41 0.99 -2.92
CA SER A 25 -9.50 1.83 -2.41
C SER A 25 -9.04 3.27 -2.14
N GLY A 26 -7.94 3.45 -1.41
CA GLY A 26 -7.35 4.76 -1.14
C GLY A 26 -6.95 5.48 -2.43
N ALA A 27 -6.36 4.74 -3.39
CA ALA A 27 -5.99 5.27 -4.69
C ALA A 27 -7.22 5.74 -5.49
N SER A 28 -8.30 4.95 -5.47
CA SER A 28 -9.56 5.28 -6.15
C SER A 28 -10.18 6.56 -5.61
N ILE A 29 -10.21 6.71 -4.28
CA ILE A 29 -10.75 7.91 -3.64
C ILE A 29 -9.90 9.14 -4.00
N LEU A 30 -8.58 9.00 -3.93
CA LEU A 30 -7.65 10.06 -4.33
C LEU A 30 -7.83 10.47 -5.79
N ALA A 31 -7.97 9.52 -6.71
CA ALA A 31 -8.21 9.76 -8.13
C ALA A 31 -9.55 10.49 -8.34
N ALA A 32 -10.64 9.98 -7.76
CA ALA A 32 -11.97 10.56 -7.87
C ALA A 32 -12.03 12.00 -7.33
N LEU A 33 -11.47 12.24 -6.14
CA LEU A 33 -11.43 13.58 -5.54
C LEU A 33 -10.58 14.55 -6.36
N SER A 34 -9.46 14.09 -6.91
CA SER A 34 -8.58 14.94 -7.74
C SER A 34 -9.24 15.30 -9.07
N ALA A 35 -9.89 14.33 -9.73
CA ALA A 35 -10.64 14.57 -10.95
C ALA A 35 -11.82 15.51 -10.72
N ALA A 36 -12.60 15.30 -9.65
CA ALA A 36 -13.70 16.18 -9.28
C ALA A 36 -13.23 17.61 -8.94
N ASN A 37 -12.14 17.75 -8.18
CA ASN A 37 -11.55 19.06 -7.88
C ASN A 37 -11.15 19.81 -9.16
N HIS A 38 -10.55 19.12 -10.12
CA HIS A 38 -10.16 19.69 -11.41
C HIS A 38 -11.39 20.10 -12.24
N MET A 39 -12.35 19.19 -12.41
CA MET A 39 -13.55 19.40 -13.22
C MET A 39 -14.44 20.53 -12.68
N LEU A 40 -14.58 20.62 -11.36
CA LEU A 40 -15.44 21.61 -10.70
C LEU A 40 -14.71 22.92 -10.37
N GLY A 41 -13.39 23.01 -10.57
CA GLY A 41 -12.60 24.21 -10.27
C GLY A 41 -12.56 24.58 -8.79
N LEU A 42 -12.64 23.61 -7.88
CA LEU A 42 -12.79 23.85 -6.42
C LEU A 42 -11.53 24.40 -5.76
N SER A 43 -10.39 24.41 -6.48
CA SER A 43 -9.11 24.96 -6.02
C SER A 43 -8.59 24.32 -4.71
N LEU A 44 -8.99 23.08 -4.43
CA LEU A 44 -8.49 22.32 -3.29
C LEU A 44 -7.01 21.97 -3.52
N THR A 45 -6.24 22.09 -2.46
CA THR A 45 -4.84 21.68 -2.42
C THR A 45 -4.71 20.16 -2.35
N CYS A 46 -3.54 19.61 -2.72
CA CYS A 46 -3.25 18.18 -2.57
C CYS A 46 -3.43 17.72 -1.11
N ASN A 47 -3.09 18.55 -0.13
CA ASN A 47 -3.24 18.22 1.29
C ASN A 47 -4.71 18.13 1.72
N GLU A 48 -5.57 19.00 1.19
CA GLU A 48 -7.01 18.95 1.45
C GLU A 48 -7.62 17.69 0.82
N ILE A 49 -7.31 17.39 -0.44
CA ILE A 49 -7.72 16.15 -1.12
C ILE A 49 -7.27 14.93 -0.32
N ALA A 50 -6.01 14.91 0.11
CA ALA A 50 -5.45 13.81 0.89
C ALA A 50 -6.16 13.65 2.24
N THR A 51 -6.48 14.77 2.91
CA THR A 51 -7.22 14.76 4.18
C THR A 51 -8.63 14.20 4.00
N MET A 52 -9.32 14.61 2.93
CA MET A 52 -10.64 14.09 2.57
C MET A 52 -10.59 12.59 2.27
N ALA A 53 -9.61 12.15 1.48
CA ALA A 53 -9.41 10.73 1.14
C ALA A 53 -9.09 9.89 2.38
N HIS A 54 -8.17 10.36 3.23
CA HIS A 54 -7.81 9.66 4.46
C HIS A 54 -9.00 9.53 5.41
N ARG A 55 -9.80 10.60 5.56
CA ARG A 55 -11.01 10.56 6.38
C ARG A 55 -12.05 9.58 5.82
N ALA A 56 -12.22 9.51 4.50
CA ALA A 56 -13.12 8.54 3.87
C ALA A 56 -12.68 7.09 4.16
N GLU A 57 -11.40 6.79 4.02
CA GLU A 57 -10.81 5.47 4.34
C GLU A 57 -11.00 5.09 5.82
N VAL A 58 -10.75 6.02 6.74
CA VAL A 58 -10.90 5.79 8.18
C VAL A 58 -12.37 5.54 8.56
N VAL A 59 -13.30 6.35 8.03
CA VAL A 59 -14.75 6.19 8.28
C VAL A 59 -15.25 4.88 7.66
N GLY A 60 -14.78 4.54 6.46
CA GLY A 60 -15.10 3.29 5.77
C GLY A 60 -14.42 2.05 6.35
N ARG A 61 -13.46 2.22 7.27
CA ARG A 61 -12.62 1.14 7.84
C ARG A 61 -11.88 0.32 6.78
N THR A 62 -11.56 0.93 5.64
CA THR A 62 -10.91 0.27 4.50
C THR A 62 -9.38 0.41 4.54
N GLY A 63 -8.87 1.46 5.18
CA GLY A 63 -7.43 1.68 5.30
C GLY A 63 -7.06 2.75 6.31
N LEU A 64 -5.83 2.67 6.82
CA LEU A 64 -5.31 3.61 7.83
C LEU A 64 -4.07 4.38 7.37
N GLY A 65 -3.45 4.00 6.25
CA GLY A 65 -2.22 4.66 5.84
C GLY A 65 -1.84 4.55 4.37
N ASP A 66 -2.69 4.00 3.52
CA ASP A 66 -2.43 3.93 2.07
C ASP A 66 -2.39 5.33 1.48
N VAL A 67 -3.38 6.16 1.79
CA VAL A 67 -3.43 7.56 1.35
C VAL A 67 -2.16 8.33 1.72
N ALA A 68 -1.63 8.15 2.94
CA ALA A 68 -0.41 8.82 3.36
C ALA A 68 0.82 8.41 2.52
N ALA A 69 0.91 7.13 2.14
CA ALA A 69 1.98 6.65 1.26
C ALA A 69 1.75 7.13 -0.19
N GLN A 70 0.52 7.04 -0.68
CA GLN A 70 0.14 7.37 -2.06
C GLN A 70 0.34 8.85 -2.39
N VAL A 71 0.08 9.78 -1.47
CA VAL A 71 0.34 11.21 -1.75
C VAL A 71 1.81 11.58 -1.62
N THR A 72 2.59 10.77 -0.93
CA THR A 72 4.02 11.00 -0.69
C THR A 72 4.87 10.44 -1.84
N GLY A 73 4.48 9.28 -2.39
CA GLY A 73 5.26 8.54 -3.39
C GLY A 73 6.51 7.88 -2.81
N GLY A 74 7.10 6.98 -3.58
CA GLY A 74 8.33 6.26 -3.27
C GLY A 74 8.14 5.19 -2.20
N VAL A 75 9.20 4.91 -1.44
CA VAL A 75 9.18 3.93 -0.34
C VAL A 75 9.01 4.66 0.98
N VAL A 76 7.81 4.59 1.54
CA VAL A 76 7.37 5.46 2.65
C VAL A 76 7.40 4.73 3.99
N LEU A 77 8.03 5.35 4.98
CA LEU A 77 8.05 4.91 6.38
C LEU A 77 7.19 5.86 7.22
N ARG A 78 6.13 5.33 7.83
CA ARG A 78 5.24 6.11 8.70
C ARG A 78 5.82 6.16 10.12
N ILE A 79 6.24 7.36 10.55
CA ILE A 79 6.84 7.61 11.88
C ILE A 79 5.78 8.01 12.91
N LYS A 80 4.72 8.67 12.45
CA LYS A 80 3.57 9.06 13.26
C LYS A 80 2.30 8.85 12.45
N GLU A 81 1.30 8.24 13.08
CA GLU A 81 -0.01 7.93 12.51
C GLU A 81 -0.76 9.17 12.01
N GLY A 82 -1.60 8.97 11.00
CA GLY A 82 -2.38 10.03 10.34
C GLY A 82 -1.70 10.59 9.10
N ILE A 83 -2.19 11.74 8.65
CA ILE A 83 -1.71 12.49 7.48
C ILE A 83 -1.29 13.92 7.89
N PRO A 84 -0.39 14.61 7.18
CA PRO A 84 -0.02 15.99 7.53
C PRO A 84 -1.25 16.91 7.72
N PRO A 85 -1.22 17.82 8.72
CA PRO A 85 -0.11 18.10 9.64
C PRO A 85 -0.03 17.16 10.85
N HIS A 86 -0.98 16.24 11.03
CA HIS A 86 -1.06 15.40 12.23
C HIS A 86 -0.12 14.18 12.18
N GLY A 87 0.00 13.55 11.01
CA GLY A 87 0.89 12.43 10.74
C GLY A 87 2.25 12.88 10.22
N ARG A 88 3.22 11.94 10.27
CA ARG A 88 4.58 12.17 9.79
C ARG A 88 5.12 10.93 9.10
N VAL A 89 5.65 11.15 7.90
CA VAL A 89 6.32 10.14 7.10
C VAL A 89 7.74 10.57 6.78
N VAL A 90 8.60 9.59 6.53
CA VAL A 90 9.91 9.77 5.90
C VAL A 90 10.00 8.80 4.72
N GLN A 91 10.92 9.05 3.79
CA GLN A 91 11.09 8.22 2.60
C GLN A 91 12.49 7.60 2.59
N ILE A 92 12.58 6.37 2.10
CA ILE A 92 13.86 5.78 1.68
C ILE A 92 14.17 6.35 0.29
N PRO A 93 15.31 7.02 0.08
CA PRO A 93 15.72 7.44 -1.26
C PRO A 93 16.00 6.22 -2.12
N THR A 94 15.25 6.06 -3.22
CA THR A 94 15.42 4.94 -4.16
C THR A 94 15.35 5.44 -5.59
N LYS A 95 15.90 4.67 -6.52
CA LYS A 95 15.57 4.80 -7.94
C LYS A 95 14.20 4.18 -8.19
N SER A 96 13.57 4.55 -9.30
CA SER A 96 12.45 3.75 -9.82
C SER A 96 13.02 2.42 -10.28
N VAL A 97 12.56 1.34 -9.64
CA VAL A 97 12.98 -0.03 -9.91
C VAL A 97 11.76 -0.94 -10.00
N PRO A 98 11.85 -2.05 -10.75
CA PRO A 98 10.74 -2.99 -10.90
C PRO A 98 10.32 -3.63 -9.57
N VAL A 99 9.01 -3.83 -9.43
CA VAL A 99 8.38 -4.58 -8.33
C VAL A 99 7.44 -5.61 -8.93
N SER A 100 7.82 -6.88 -8.88
CA SER A 100 6.95 -7.98 -9.28
C SER A 100 6.02 -8.39 -8.15
N TRP A 101 4.81 -8.81 -8.52
CA TRP A 101 3.80 -9.30 -7.59
C TRP A 101 3.00 -10.46 -8.21
N ALA A 102 2.43 -11.30 -7.34
CA ALA A 102 1.38 -12.26 -7.69
C ALA A 102 0.32 -12.30 -6.60
N CYS A 103 -0.95 -12.31 -7.01
CA CYS A 103 -2.10 -12.27 -6.13
C CYS A 103 -2.92 -13.57 -6.24
N PHE A 104 -3.09 -14.22 -5.10
CA PHE A 104 -3.80 -15.49 -4.95
C PHE A 104 -5.19 -15.30 -4.33
N GLY A 105 -5.49 -14.12 -3.79
CA GLY A 105 -6.79 -13.80 -3.23
C GLY A 105 -6.81 -12.54 -2.38
N GLU A 106 -7.95 -12.32 -1.74
CA GLU A 106 -8.21 -11.16 -0.88
C GLU A 106 -8.14 -11.56 0.61
N ILE A 107 -7.69 -10.62 1.44
CA ILE A 107 -7.81 -10.75 2.91
C ILE A 107 -8.70 -9.62 3.40
N SER A 108 -9.71 -9.97 4.21
CA SER A 108 -10.59 -8.96 4.80
C SER A 108 -9.83 -8.10 5.82
N THR A 109 -9.52 -6.86 5.43
CA THR A 109 -8.94 -5.84 6.30
C THR A 109 -9.76 -5.67 7.58
N ALA A 110 -11.09 -5.63 7.47
CA ALA A 110 -11.98 -5.49 8.63
C ALA A 110 -11.85 -6.66 9.61
N ALA A 111 -11.86 -7.90 9.13
CA ALA A 111 -11.71 -9.08 9.97
C ALA A 111 -10.37 -9.11 10.71
N VAL A 112 -9.29 -8.70 10.04
CA VAL A 112 -7.96 -8.56 10.66
C VAL A 112 -7.94 -7.49 11.75
N LEU A 113 -8.58 -6.35 11.51
CA LEU A 113 -8.67 -5.24 12.47
C LEU A 113 -9.55 -5.56 13.69
N GLU A 114 -10.51 -6.47 13.57
CA GLU A 114 -11.34 -6.91 14.69
C GLU A 114 -10.67 -7.99 15.55
N ASN A 115 -9.71 -8.73 14.99
CA ASN A 115 -9.00 -9.77 15.71
C ASN A 115 -7.90 -9.21 16.63
N VAL A 116 -8.17 -9.21 17.94
CA VAL A 116 -7.26 -8.70 18.98
C VAL A 116 -5.91 -9.43 19.00
N ALA A 117 -5.88 -10.75 18.79
CA ALA A 117 -4.65 -11.53 18.83
C ALA A 117 -3.75 -11.20 17.62
N VAL A 118 -4.34 -11.13 16.42
CA VAL A 118 -3.65 -10.73 15.20
C VAL A 118 -3.12 -9.31 15.34
N ARG A 119 -3.91 -8.37 15.84
CA ARG A 119 -3.47 -6.99 16.10
C ARG A 119 -2.28 -6.90 17.05
N LYS A 120 -2.25 -7.71 18.11
CA LYS A 120 -1.10 -7.76 19.03
C LYS A 120 0.17 -8.23 18.31
N ARG A 121 0.07 -9.24 17.44
CA ARG A 121 1.21 -9.70 16.61
C ARG A 121 1.69 -8.59 15.67
N ILE A 122 0.78 -7.96 14.94
CA ILE A 122 1.07 -6.83 14.03
C ILE A 122 1.78 -5.70 14.77
N LEU A 123 1.26 -5.27 15.92
CA LEU A 123 1.85 -4.17 16.68
C LEU A 123 3.27 -4.50 17.17
N ARG A 124 3.49 -5.73 17.64
CA ARG A 124 4.80 -6.18 18.11
C ARG A 124 5.81 -6.27 16.95
N ALA A 125 5.45 -7.00 15.89
CA ALA A 125 6.30 -7.20 14.71
C ALA A 125 6.58 -5.86 14.01
N GLY A 126 5.55 -5.05 13.81
CA GLY A 126 5.65 -3.76 13.14
C GLY A 126 6.56 -2.77 13.86
N ARG A 127 6.50 -2.69 15.20
CA ARG A 127 7.41 -1.84 15.99
C ARG A 127 8.87 -2.30 15.87
N SER A 128 9.10 -3.60 15.94
CA SER A 128 10.42 -4.23 15.80
C SER A 128 11.02 -3.96 14.41
N CYS A 129 10.24 -4.23 13.35
CA CYS A 129 10.64 -4.06 11.96
C CYS A 129 10.87 -2.57 11.64
N LEU A 130 9.94 -1.68 12.02
CA LEU A 130 10.08 -0.24 11.79
C LEU A 130 11.34 0.32 12.47
N LYS A 131 11.66 -0.10 13.69
CA LYS A 131 12.90 0.32 14.36
C LYS A 131 14.12 -0.03 13.52
N LYS A 132 14.23 -1.27 13.06
CA LYS A 132 15.36 -1.74 12.23
C LYS A 132 15.41 -1.04 10.87
N LEU A 133 14.26 -0.73 10.28
CA LEU A 133 14.19 0.06 9.05
C LEU A 133 14.69 1.49 9.24
N LEU A 134 14.40 2.11 10.38
CA LEU A 134 14.89 3.45 10.69
C LEU A 134 16.38 3.48 11.00
N ASP A 135 16.92 2.42 11.59
CA ASP A 135 18.36 2.28 11.82
C ASP A 135 19.14 2.11 10.50
N ARG A 136 18.56 1.45 9.49
CA ARG A 136 19.15 1.26 8.16
C ARG A 136 18.09 1.43 7.05
N PRO A 137 17.80 2.67 6.62
CA PRO A 137 16.74 2.96 5.65
C PRO A 137 17.21 2.69 4.22
N THR A 138 17.28 1.42 3.83
CA THR A 138 17.60 0.98 2.47
C THR A 138 16.51 0.09 1.91
N LEU A 139 16.39 0.00 0.58
CA LEU A 139 15.40 -0.86 -0.08
C LEU A 139 15.64 -2.35 0.23
N GLU A 140 16.90 -2.76 0.33
CA GLU A 140 17.28 -4.11 0.75
C GLU A 140 16.76 -4.42 2.17
N ASN A 141 16.99 -3.50 3.11
CA ASN A 141 16.53 -3.67 4.48
C ASN A 141 14.99 -3.63 4.56
N PHE A 142 14.33 -2.82 3.73
CA PHE A 142 12.87 -2.83 3.56
C PHE A 142 12.35 -4.21 3.20
N MET A 143 12.97 -4.90 2.24
CA MET A 143 12.54 -6.26 1.87
C MET A 143 12.80 -7.28 2.98
N LEU A 144 13.96 -7.22 3.63
CA LEU A 144 14.30 -8.13 4.73
C LEU A 144 13.31 -8.01 5.91
N GLU A 145 13.01 -6.78 6.35
CA GLU A 145 12.07 -6.57 7.44
C GLU A 145 10.61 -6.79 7.00
N SER A 146 10.27 -6.60 5.73
CA SER A 146 8.95 -6.99 5.18
C SER A 146 8.76 -8.50 5.23
N ARG A 147 9.75 -9.28 4.77
CA ARG A 147 9.75 -10.75 4.83
C ARG A 147 9.59 -11.25 6.27
N ARG A 148 10.38 -10.71 7.19
CA ARG A 148 10.30 -11.03 8.61
C ARG A 148 8.95 -10.65 9.22
N PHE A 149 8.39 -9.51 8.82
CA PHE A 149 7.06 -9.09 9.27
C PHE A 149 5.98 -10.07 8.79
N THR A 150 6.05 -10.52 7.54
CA THR A 150 5.14 -11.56 6.99
C THR A 150 5.15 -12.82 7.85
N GLU A 151 6.32 -13.33 8.23
CA GLU A 151 6.45 -14.51 9.09
C GLU A 151 5.88 -14.29 10.49
N GLU A 152 6.32 -13.21 11.16
CA GLU A 152 5.96 -12.98 12.56
C GLU A 152 4.46 -12.72 12.74
N VAL A 153 3.81 -12.17 11.72
CA VAL A 153 2.38 -11.87 11.73
C VAL A 153 1.54 -13.08 11.31
N GLY A 154 2.05 -13.93 10.41
CA GLY A 154 1.40 -15.19 10.02
C GLY A 154 -0.01 -14.97 9.45
N LEU A 155 -0.10 -14.08 8.46
CA LEU A 155 -1.33 -13.82 7.68
C LEU A 155 -1.23 -14.26 6.22
N ALA A 156 -0.05 -14.68 5.76
CA ALA A 156 0.12 -15.19 4.40
C ALA A 156 -0.61 -16.53 4.25
N GLY A 157 -1.37 -16.68 3.16
CA GLY A 157 -1.91 -17.96 2.74
C GLY A 157 -0.80 -18.90 2.24
N GLU A 158 -1.14 -20.18 2.07
CA GLU A 158 -0.20 -21.21 1.62
C GLU A 158 0.48 -20.84 0.30
N SER A 159 -0.27 -20.35 -0.69
CA SER A 159 0.28 -19.94 -1.99
C SER A 159 1.27 -18.78 -1.90
N VAL A 160 1.05 -17.82 -0.98
CA VAL A 160 2.01 -16.73 -0.73
C VAL A 160 3.28 -17.28 -0.08
N VAL A 161 3.15 -18.21 0.88
CA VAL A 161 4.30 -18.85 1.52
C VAL A 161 5.13 -19.63 0.48
N ASP A 162 4.49 -20.46 -0.34
CA ASP A 162 5.16 -21.25 -1.38
C ASP A 162 5.90 -20.35 -2.39
N ALA A 163 5.27 -19.24 -2.81
CA ALA A 163 5.88 -18.28 -3.73
C ALA A 163 7.08 -17.56 -3.10
N ILE A 164 7.01 -17.23 -1.80
CA ILE A 164 8.14 -16.64 -1.06
C ILE A 164 9.30 -17.64 -1.00
N GLU A 165 9.04 -18.89 -0.62
CA GLU A 165 10.09 -19.92 -0.52
C GLU A 165 10.75 -20.20 -1.87
N THR A 166 9.96 -20.20 -2.95
CA THR A 166 10.46 -20.36 -4.32
C THR A 166 11.38 -19.21 -4.74
N ALA A 167 10.98 -17.96 -4.43
CA ALA A 167 11.82 -16.79 -4.66
C ALA A 167 13.13 -16.86 -3.86
N GLU A 168 13.06 -17.27 -2.59
CA GLU A 168 14.22 -17.40 -1.70
C GLU A 168 15.21 -18.46 -2.18
N ALA A 169 14.71 -19.60 -2.70
CA ALA A 169 15.54 -20.62 -3.33
C ALA A 169 16.34 -20.10 -4.54
N SER A 170 15.85 -19.02 -5.16
CA SER A 170 16.52 -18.31 -6.26
C SER A 170 17.33 -17.09 -5.80
N GLY A 171 17.49 -16.88 -4.49
CA GLY A 171 18.24 -15.77 -3.91
C GLY A 171 17.49 -14.45 -3.86
N VAL A 172 16.17 -14.46 -4.05
CA VAL A 172 15.32 -13.26 -4.05
C VAL A 172 14.54 -13.19 -2.74
N VAL A 173 14.60 -12.02 -2.07
CA VAL A 173 13.78 -11.77 -0.87
C VAL A 173 12.40 -11.28 -1.29
N ALA A 174 11.36 -12.04 -0.95
CA ALA A 174 9.97 -11.72 -1.20
C ALA A 174 9.20 -11.53 0.11
N ALA A 175 8.04 -10.87 0.06
CA ALA A 175 7.19 -10.64 1.22
C ALA A 175 5.71 -10.56 0.83
N GLN A 176 4.82 -10.62 1.81
CA GLN A 176 3.38 -10.41 1.59
C GLN A 176 3.06 -8.92 1.48
N ALA A 177 2.26 -8.53 0.47
CA ALA A 177 1.63 -7.22 0.40
C ALA A 177 0.45 -7.16 1.38
N MET A 178 0.56 -6.32 2.41
CA MET A 178 -0.39 -6.29 3.52
C MET A 178 -1.55 -5.32 3.24
N LEU A 179 -2.83 -5.69 3.35
CA LEU A 179 -3.43 -6.96 3.77
C LEU A 179 -4.09 -7.69 2.59
N GLY A 180 -3.29 -8.31 1.72
CA GLY A 180 -3.77 -9.16 0.63
C GLY A 180 -3.11 -10.53 0.67
N ASP A 181 -3.72 -11.52 0.01
CA ASP A 181 -3.05 -12.79 -0.25
C ASP A 181 -2.20 -12.63 -1.51
N THR A 182 -1.17 -11.80 -1.39
CA THR A 182 -0.34 -11.32 -2.49
C THR A 182 1.11 -11.30 -2.07
N VAL A 183 1.98 -11.88 -2.89
CA VAL A 183 3.43 -11.81 -2.75
C VAL A 183 3.97 -10.65 -3.59
N PHE A 184 5.03 -9.99 -3.10
CA PHE A 184 5.79 -9.02 -3.87
C PHE A 184 7.28 -9.13 -3.61
N ALA A 185 8.09 -8.71 -4.59
CA ALA A 185 9.54 -8.65 -4.52
C ALA A 185 10.09 -7.57 -5.44
N ILE A 186 11.30 -7.07 -5.13
CA ILE A 186 12.02 -6.15 -6.00
C ILE A 186 12.68 -6.94 -7.12
N GLY A 187 12.36 -6.60 -8.36
CA GLY A 187 12.80 -7.32 -9.54
C GLY A 187 11.71 -7.37 -10.60
N GLU A 188 12.06 -7.93 -11.75
CA GLU A 188 11.22 -7.98 -12.94
C GLU A 188 10.86 -9.43 -13.26
N ASN A 189 9.59 -9.65 -13.60
CA ASN A 189 9.02 -10.95 -14.00
C ASN A 189 9.27 -12.11 -13.02
N LEU A 190 9.43 -11.81 -11.72
CA LEU A 190 9.76 -12.82 -10.71
C LEU A 190 8.65 -13.83 -10.41
N PHE A 191 7.41 -13.48 -10.76
CA PHE A 191 6.20 -14.26 -10.48
C PHE A 191 5.34 -14.45 -11.73
N SER A 192 5.95 -14.36 -12.92
CA SER A 192 5.28 -14.37 -14.22
C SER A 192 4.59 -15.69 -14.58
N GLU A 193 4.90 -16.76 -13.84
CA GLU A 193 4.29 -18.08 -13.94
C GLU A 193 2.87 -18.13 -13.36
N PHE A 194 2.48 -17.17 -12.52
CA PHE A 194 1.15 -17.12 -11.92
C PHE A 194 0.19 -16.30 -12.79
N GLU A 195 -1.06 -16.77 -12.91
CA GLU A 195 -2.10 -16.16 -13.75
C GLU A 195 -2.37 -14.69 -13.39
N ASN A 196 -2.49 -14.40 -12.09
CA ASN A 196 -2.75 -13.05 -11.59
C ASN A 196 -1.45 -12.45 -11.04
N SER A 197 -0.55 -12.09 -11.94
CA SER A 197 0.75 -11.52 -11.64
C SER A 197 1.05 -10.29 -12.50
N GLY A 198 2.04 -9.51 -12.08
CA GLY A 198 2.49 -8.36 -12.85
C GLY A 198 3.81 -7.80 -12.34
N THR A 199 4.35 -6.85 -13.10
CA THR A 199 5.50 -6.04 -12.69
C THR A 199 5.13 -4.57 -12.79
N SER A 200 5.28 -3.85 -11.69
CA SER A 200 5.14 -2.39 -11.62
C SER A 200 6.48 -1.73 -11.34
N GLN A 201 6.50 -0.41 -11.15
CA GLN A 201 7.69 0.37 -10.83
C GLN A 201 7.44 1.15 -9.54
N ILE A 202 8.49 1.33 -8.72
CA ILE A 202 8.42 2.29 -7.62
C ILE A 202 8.15 3.69 -8.20
N ASN A 203 6.98 4.25 -7.88
CA ASN A 203 6.57 5.58 -8.32
C ASN A 203 6.87 6.61 -7.23
N HIS A 204 7.75 7.58 -7.52
CA HIS A 204 8.16 8.66 -6.60
C HIS A 204 7.24 9.87 -6.60
N THR A 205 6.18 9.84 -7.40
CA THR A 205 5.16 10.88 -7.46
C THR A 205 3.87 10.39 -6.82
N GLY A 206 3.15 11.33 -6.20
CA GLY A 206 1.80 11.05 -5.73
C GLY A 206 0.78 11.10 -6.88
N VAL A 207 -0.46 11.46 -6.55
CA VAL A 207 -1.53 11.59 -7.54
C VAL A 207 -1.17 12.66 -8.57
N VAL A 208 -1.36 12.32 -9.85
CA VAL A 208 -1.15 13.23 -10.98
C VAL A 208 -2.41 13.32 -11.82
N LEU A 209 -2.70 14.51 -12.35
CA LEU A 209 -3.71 14.69 -13.39
C LEU A 209 -3.05 14.43 -14.74
N LEU A 210 -3.61 13.49 -15.50
CA LEU A 210 -3.19 13.21 -16.86
C LEU A 210 -3.79 14.25 -17.82
N LYS A 211 -3.13 14.44 -18.96
CA LYS A 211 -3.57 15.37 -20.02
C LYS A 211 -4.63 14.76 -20.91
#